data_AF-A0A0Q9TFE8-F1
#
_entry.id   AF-A0A0Q9TFE8-F1
#
_cell.length_a   1.000
_cell.length_b   1.000
_cell.length_c   1.000
_cell.angle_alpha   90.00
_cell.angle_beta   90.00
_cell.angle_gamma   90.00
#
_symmetry.space_group_name_H-M   'P 1'
#
loop_
_entity.id
_entity.type
_entity.pdbx_description
1 polymer ?
#
loop_
_entity_poly.entity_id
_entity_poly.type
_entity_poly.pdbx_seq_one_letter_code
_entity_poly.pdbx_strand_id
1 'polypeptide(L)'
;MATLPPDPALADPMLRELRERHPDVDIVMLPPVRPLDAPAATAAQCRSRMQHADRVLTTLGERLDREPTARADYWWGQDHPEVRRWVTAAAFGDLGDEGGVPLLRRLANTLVHLGWEPRPAADGSPRVRGVAGPFELVASASDDSVSVTITSDALHVPADLHAELHAEIGAGQESDA
;
A
#
# COMPACT_ATOMS: atom_id res chain seq x y z
N MET A 1 19.61 31.89 -25.63
CA MET A 1 19.67 30.47 -26.03
C MET A 1 20.11 29.69 -24.81
N ALA A 2 19.23 28.91 -24.18
CA ALA A 2 19.59 28.10 -23.02
C ALA A 2 20.46 26.93 -23.50
N THR A 3 21.73 26.92 -23.10
CA THR A 3 22.63 25.79 -23.33
C THR A 3 22.09 24.61 -22.53
N LEU A 4 21.75 23.52 -23.21
CA LEU A 4 21.41 22.26 -22.54
C LEU A 4 22.61 21.83 -21.67
N PRO A 5 22.38 21.40 -20.42
CA PRO A 5 23.45 20.85 -19.59
C PRO A 5 24.11 19.65 -20.31
N PRO A 6 25.41 19.43 -20.10
CA PRO A 6 26.13 18.32 -20.73
C PRO A 6 25.49 16.98 -20.33
N ASP A 7 25.34 16.08 -21.30
CA ASP A 7 24.76 14.76 -21.09
C ASP A 7 25.63 13.97 -20.09
N PRO A 8 25.09 13.63 -18.90
CA PRO A 8 25.84 12.91 -17.88
C PRO A 8 26.24 11.49 -18.31
N ALA A 9 25.55 10.90 -19.30
CA ALA A 9 25.91 9.60 -19.85
C ALA A 9 27.26 9.62 -20.59
N LEU A 10 27.72 10.77 -21.09
CA LEU A 10 29.03 10.89 -21.76
C LEU A 10 30.21 10.78 -20.79
N ALA A 11 29.98 11.03 -19.49
CA ALA A 11 31.01 10.89 -18.46
C ALA A 11 31.33 9.42 -18.16
N ASP A 12 30.38 8.51 -18.37
CA ASP A 12 30.57 7.08 -18.17
C ASP A 12 31.08 6.41 -19.47
N PRO A 13 32.25 5.71 -19.45
CA PRO A 13 32.81 5.09 -20.64
C PRO A 13 31.91 4.04 -21.30
N MET A 14 31.14 3.28 -20.52
CA MET A 14 30.25 2.24 -21.03
C MET A 14 29.01 2.88 -21.67
N LEU A 15 28.40 3.88 -21.02
CA LEU A 15 27.22 4.55 -21.56
C LEU A 15 27.55 5.35 -22.83
N ARG A 16 28.77 5.90 -22.91
CA ARG A 16 29.27 6.54 -24.13
C ARG A 16 29.33 5.58 -25.31
N GLU A 17 29.94 4.40 -25.13
CA GLU A 17 30.01 3.39 -26.18
C GLU A 17 28.60 2.90 -26.58
N LEU A 18 27.72 2.72 -25.60
CA LEU A 18 26.32 2.33 -25.86
C LEU A 18 25.60 3.38 -26.73
N ARG A 19 25.80 4.67 -26.43
CA ARG A 19 25.19 5.77 -27.19
C ARG A 19 25.78 5.94 -28.59
N GLU A 20 27.06 5.63 -28.76
CA GLU A 20 27.73 5.61 -30.08
C GLU A 20 27.21 4.46 -30.95
N ARG A 21 27.01 3.28 -30.37
CA ARG A 21 26.57 2.07 -31.10
C ARG A 21 25.06 2.01 -31.33
N HIS A 22 24.28 2.62 -30.43
CA HIS A 22 22.83 2.62 -30.44
C HIS A 22 22.29 4.04 -30.18
N PRO A 23 22.43 4.96 -31.15
CA PRO A 23 21.96 6.34 -31.00
C PRO A 23 20.43 6.46 -30.91
N ASP A 24 19.73 5.39 -31.24
CA ASP A 24 18.27 5.22 -31.13
C ASP A 24 17.81 4.89 -29.71
N VAL A 25 18.72 4.51 -28.80
CA VAL A 25 18.40 4.20 -27.40
C VAL A 25 18.48 5.47 -26.56
N ASP A 26 17.37 5.80 -25.88
CA ASP A 26 17.36 6.88 -24.91
C ASP A 26 17.86 6.38 -23.55
N ILE A 27 18.98 6.94 -23.09
CA ILE A 27 19.60 6.60 -21.80
C ILE A 27 19.16 7.64 -20.77
N VAL A 28 18.30 7.21 -19.84
CA VAL A 28 17.82 8.05 -18.75
C VAL A 28 18.63 7.76 -17.49
N MET A 29 19.50 8.70 -17.11
CA MET A 29 20.22 8.66 -15.82
C MET A 29 19.29 9.16 -14.72
N LEU A 30 18.89 8.28 -13.82
CA LEU A 30 18.13 8.68 -12.64
C LEU A 30 19.05 9.44 -11.66
N PRO A 31 18.57 10.51 -11.03
CA PRO A 31 19.35 11.20 -10.01
C PRO A 31 19.70 10.24 -8.87
N PRO A 32 20.87 10.39 -8.24
CA PRO A 32 21.23 9.56 -7.10
C PRO A 32 20.18 9.73 -6.00
N VAL A 33 19.69 8.60 -5.50
CA VAL A 33 18.74 8.57 -4.39
C VAL A 33 19.51 8.92 -3.12
N ARG A 34 19.00 9.88 -2.33
CA ARG A 34 19.63 10.25 -1.07
C ARG A 34 19.52 9.09 -0.08
N PRO A 35 20.60 8.74 0.65
CA PRO A 35 20.51 7.76 1.72
C PRO A 35 19.44 8.12 2.75
N LEU A 36 18.80 7.11 3.32
CA LEU A 36 17.85 7.29 4.41
C LEU A 36 18.58 7.45 5.75
N ASP A 37 18.18 8.45 6.52
CA ASP A 37 18.64 8.62 7.91
C ASP A 37 17.92 7.67 8.88
N ALA A 38 16.80 7.09 8.45
CA ALA A 38 15.98 6.20 9.27
C ALA A 38 16.58 4.78 9.34
N PRO A 39 16.53 4.12 10.51
CA PRO A 39 17.01 2.75 10.65
C PRO A 39 16.18 1.80 9.77
N ALA A 40 16.85 0.80 9.19
CA ALA A 40 16.18 -0.27 8.47
C ALA A 40 15.20 -1.01 9.39
N ALA A 41 14.00 -1.25 8.89
CA ALA A 41 13.01 -2.07 9.55
C ALA A 41 13.47 -3.53 9.55
N THR A 42 13.16 -4.22 10.64
CA THR A 42 13.39 -5.65 10.79
C THR A 42 12.25 -6.45 10.16
N ALA A 43 12.52 -7.69 9.76
CA ALA A 43 11.48 -8.62 9.28
C ALA A 43 10.33 -8.77 10.27
N ALA A 44 10.62 -8.77 11.58
CA ALA A 44 9.61 -8.84 12.63
C ALA A 44 8.67 -7.63 12.64
N GLN A 45 9.19 -6.41 12.42
CA GLN A 45 8.38 -5.21 12.30
C GLN A 45 7.48 -5.28 11.05
N CYS A 46 8.03 -5.69 9.91
CA CYS A 46 7.26 -5.85 8.67
C CYS A 46 6.12 -6.87 8.84
N ARG A 47 6.40 -8.07 9.38
CA ARG A 47 5.38 -9.08 9.65
C ARG A 47 4.35 -8.61 10.68
N SER A 48 4.78 -7.87 11.70
CA SER A 48 3.83 -7.27 12.65
C SER A 48 2.86 -6.31 11.97
N ARG A 49 3.27 -5.59 10.91
CA ARG A 49 2.36 -4.75 10.12
C ARG A 49 1.36 -5.58 9.31
N MET A 50 1.85 -6.60 8.63
CA MET A 50 1.02 -7.53 7.85
C MET A 50 -0.04 -8.21 8.74
N GLN A 51 0.39 -8.81 9.85
CA GLN A 51 -0.49 -9.51 10.79
C GLN A 51 -1.51 -8.60 11.45
N HIS A 52 -1.17 -7.33 11.70
CA HIS A 52 -2.12 -6.39 12.28
C HIS A 52 -3.24 -6.07 11.29
N ALA A 53 -2.90 -5.76 10.03
CA ALA A 53 -3.89 -5.48 8.99
C ALA A 53 -4.81 -6.69 8.76
N ASP A 54 -4.23 -7.90 8.75
CA ASP A 54 -4.97 -9.16 8.64
C ASP A 54 -5.97 -9.34 9.79
N ARG A 55 -5.52 -9.23 11.05
CA ARG A 55 -6.41 -9.33 12.23
C ARG A 55 -7.54 -8.30 12.21
N VAL A 56 -7.26 -7.08 11.80
CA VAL A 56 -8.29 -6.03 11.67
C VAL A 56 -9.31 -6.42 10.62
N LEU A 57 -8.87 -6.88 9.44
CA LEU A 57 -9.77 -7.30 8.37
C LEU A 57 -10.61 -8.54 8.77
N THR A 58 -10.00 -9.54 9.40
CA THR A 58 -10.71 -10.72 9.95
C THR A 58 -11.76 -10.29 10.97
N THR A 59 -11.39 -9.42 11.92
CA THR A 59 -12.33 -8.94 12.95
C THR A 59 -13.46 -8.13 12.33
N LEU A 60 -13.18 -7.32 11.30
CA LEU A 60 -14.22 -6.61 10.55
C LEU A 60 -15.16 -7.60 9.87
N GLY A 61 -14.63 -8.63 9.20
CA GLY A 61 -15.44 -9.64 8.53
C GLY A 61 -16.37 -10.38 9.51
N GLU A 62 -15.83 -10.85 10.63
CA GLU A 62 -16.59 -11.51 11.69
C GLU A 62 -17.69 -10.61 12.26
N ARG A 63 -17.38 -9.32 12.52
CA ARG A 63 -18.34 -8.37 13.12
C ARG A 63 -19.41 -7.90 12.14
N LEU A 64 -19.11 -7.93 10.85
CA LEU A 64 -20.03 -7.58 9.78
C LEU A 64 -20.79 -8.81 9.26
N ASP A 65 -20.47 -10.01 9.75
CA ASP A 65 -20.99 -11.31 9.32
C ASP A 65 -20.81 -11.52 7.81
N ARG A 66 -19.65 -11.10 7.29
CA ARG A 66 -19.34 -11.09 5.85
C ARG A 66 -17.85 -11.30 5.60
N GLU A 67 -17.54 -12.11 4.60
CA GLU A 67 -16.18 -12.22 4.08
C GLU A 67 -15.93 -11.21 2.95
N PRO A 68 -14.69 -10.73 2.77
CA PRO A 68 -14.35 -9.92 1.60
C PRO A 68 -14.53 -10.70 0.30
N THR A 69 -15.21 -10.12 -0.68
CA THR A 69 -15.36 -10.70 -2.03
C THR A 69 -14.10 -10.54 -2.87
N ALA A 70 -13.24 -9.56 -2.53
CA ALA A 70 -11.93 -9.38 -3.10
C ALA A 70 -10.95 -8.90 -2.04
N ARG A 71 -9.69 -9.32 -2.13
CA ARG A 71 -8.59 -8.92 -1.25
C ARG A 71 -7.30 -8.81 -2.03
N ALA A 72 -6.50 -7.79 -1.72
CA ALA A 72 -5.16 -7.59 -2.25
C ALA A 72 -4.25 -7.07 -1.14
N ASP A 73 -3.10 -7.72 -0.99
CA ASP A 73 -2.10 -7.46 0.03
C ASP A 73 -0.76 -7.16 -0.64
N TYR A 74 -0.17 -5.99 -0.37
CA TYR A 74 1.06 -5.58 -1.04
C TYR A 74 1.85 -4.52 -0.27
N TRP A 75 3.15 -4.43 -0.60
CA TRP A 75 4.01 -3.33 -0.20
C TRP A 75 3.95 -2.21 -1.22
N TRP A 76 3.47 -1.04 -0.80
CA TRP A 76 3.38 0.14 -1.65
C TRP A 76 4.63 1.03 -1.48
N GLY A 77 5.38 1.22 -2.57
CA GLY A 77 6.53 2.11 -2.61
C GLY A 77 6.15 3.58 -2.39
N GLN A 78 7.02 4.32 -1.72
CA GLN A 78 6.92 5.76 -1.52
C GLN A 78 7.96 6.49 -2.39
N ASP A 79 8.14 7.80 -2.19
CA ASP A 79 9.10 8.61 -2.96
C ASP A 79 10.52 8.05 -2.96
N HIS A 80 10.93 7.41 -1.85
CA HIS A 80 12.20 6.70 -1.77
C HIS A 80 11.98 5.21 -2.08
N PRO A 81 12.80 4.57 -2.94
CA PRO A 81 12.62 3.19 -3.38
C PRO A 81 12.72 2.15 -2.26
N GLU A 82 13.34 2.51 -1.13
CA GLU A 82 13.42 1.68 0.08
C GLU A 82 12.41 2.04 1.16
N VAL A 83 11.56 3.05 0.93
CA VAL A 83 10.48 3.39 1.87
C VAL A 83 9.19 2.79 1.37
N ARG A 84 8.56 1.95 2.19
CA ARG A 84 7.36 1.20 1.82
C ARG A 84 6.31 1.24 2.91
N ARG A 85 5.05 1.14 2.52
CA ARG A 85 3.91 0.94 3.41
C ARG A 85 3.28 -0.41 3.13
N TRP A 86 2.95 -1.17 4.16
CA TRP A 86 2.04 -2.30 4.01
C TRP A 86 0.63 -1.78 3.71
N VAL A 87 -0.01 -2.36 2.69
CA VAL A 87 -1.39 -2.06 2.29
C VAL A 87 -2.17 -3.37 2.18
N THR A 88 -3.31 -3.42 2.86
CA THR A 88 -4.34 -4.45 2.68
C THR A 88 -5.59 -3.76 2.14
N ALA A 89 -5.96 -4.07 0.91
CA ALA A 89 -7.18 -3.59 0.26
C ALA A 89 -8.18 -4.74 0.18
N ALA A 90 -9.43 -4.48 0.55
CA ALA A 90 -10.50 -5.46 0.56
C ALA A 90 -11.81 -4.83 0.07
N ALA A 91 -12.68 -5.63 -0.52
CA ALA A 91 -14.03 -5.23 -0.89
C ALA A 91 -15.06 -6.18 -0.27
N PHE A 92 -16.14 -5.63 0.27
CA PHE A 92 -17.33 -6.36 0.69
C PHE A 92 -18.42 -6.06 -0.32
N GLY A 93 -18.61 -6.95 -1.30
CA GLY A 93 -19.63 -6.84 -2.34
C GLY A 93 -20.88 -7.66 -2.05
N ASP A 94 -21.74 -7.78 -3.06
CA ASP A 94 -22.98 -8.57 -3.05
C ASP A 94 -23.88 -8.20 -1.87
N LEU A 95 -24.12 -6.90 -1.71
CA LEU A 95 -24.87 -6.34 -0.59
C LEU A 95 -26.38 -6.39 -0.83
N GLY A 96 -26.81 -6.38 -2.09
CA GLY A 96 -28.22 -6.42 -2.48
C GLY A 96 -29.00 -5.26 -1.84
N ASP A 97 -30.14 -5.57 -1.23
CA ASP A 97 -31.04 -4.57 -0.65
C ASP A 97 -30.47 -3.85 0.59
N GLU A 98 -29.41 -4.37 1.20
CA GLU A 98 -28.75 -3.72 2.33
C GLU A 98 -27.99 -2.45 1.91
N GLY A 99 -27.38 -2.49 0.73
CA GLY A 99 -26.57 -1.40 0.16
C GLY A 99 -25.28 -1.07 0.93
N GLY A 100 -24.38 -0.32 0.28
CA GLY A 100 -23.07 0.00 0.86
C GLY A 100 -23.10 0.98 2.04
N VAL A 101 -24.02 1.96 2.05
CA VAL A 101 -24.03 3.00 3.10
C VAL A 101 -24.40 2.43 4.48
N PRO A 102 -25.44 1.58 4.63
CA PRO A 102 -25.72 0.92 5.91
C PRO A 102 -24.56 0.05 6.40
N LEU A 103 -23.92 -0.70 5.50
CA LEU A 103 -22.74 -1.50 5.85
C LEU A 103 -21.58 -0.62 6.32
N LEU A 104 -21.30 0.50 5.63
CA LEU A 104 -20.25 1.44 6.02
C LEU A 104 -20.49 2.04 7.41
N ARG A 105 -21.75 2.32 7.77
CA ARG A 105 -22.10 2.79 9.12
C ARG A 105 -21.81 1.73 10.18
N ARG A 106 -22.14 0.45 9.93
CA ARG A 106 -21.78 -0.65 10.84
C ARG A 106 -20.27 -0.79 10.96
N LEU A 107 -19.55 -0.73 9.85
CA LEU A 107 -18.09 -0.77 9.82
C LEU A 107 -17.51 0.36 10.70
N ALA A 108 -17.98 1.60 10.53
CA ALA A 108 -17.52 2.73 11.35
C ALA A 108 -17.76 2.50 12.85
N ASN A 109 -18.91 1.94 13.24
CA ASN A 109 -19.17 1.59 14.65
C ASN A 109 -18.23 0.49 15.14
N THR A 110 -17.98 -0.54 14.33
CA THR A 110 -17.01 -1.60 14.66
C THR A 110 -15.61 -1.02 14.88
N LEU A 111 -15.18 -0.05 14.06
CA LEU A 111 -13.89 0.62 14.24
C LEU A 111 -13.79 1.32 15.60
N VAL A 112 -14.84 2.00 16.06
CA VAL A 112 -14.87 2.60 17.41
C VAL A 112 -14.65 1.53 18.49
N HIS A 113 -15.28 0.36 18.37
CA HIS A 113 -15.11 -0.75 19.31
C HIS A 113 -13.70 -1.36 19.29
N LEU A 114 -13.00 -1.24 18.16
CA LEU A 114 -11.59 -1.66 18.02
C LEU A 114 -10.60 -0.59 18.50
N GLY A 115 -11.08 0.54 19.05
CA GLY A 115 -10.24 1.63 19.53
C GLY A 115 -9.69 2.53 18.43
N TRP A 116 -10.27 2.48 17.23
CA TRP A 116 -9.94 3.41 16.15
C TRP A 116 -10.70 4.73 16.32
N GLU A 117 -10.19 5.78 15.68
CA GLU A 117 -10.85 7.08 15.60
C GLU A 117 -11.48 7.32 14.21
N PRO A 118 -12.66 6.74 13.89
CA PRO A 118 -13.30 6.94 12.60
C PRO A 118 -13.87 8.36 12.47
N ARG A 119 -13.58 8.99 11.33
CA ARG A 119 -14.09 10.29 10.91
C ARG A 119 -14.75 10.16 9.54
N PRO A 120 -16.00 10.63 9.35
CA PRO A 120 -16.58 10.70 8.03
C PRO A 120 -15.81 11.70 7.15
N ALA A 121 -15.85 11.52 5.84
CA ALA A 121 -15.25 12.46 4.91
C ALA A 121 -15.93 13.84 4.98
N ALA A 122 -15.13 14.91 4.96
CA ALA A 122 -15.60 16.28 5.09
C ALA A 122 -16.39 16.77 3.85
N ASP A 123 -16.20 16.12 2.71
CA ASP A 123 -16.86 16.43 1.44
C ASP A 123 -18.26 15.83 1.31
N GLY A 124 -18.74 15.11 2.34
CA GLY A 124 -20.06 14.48 2.35
C GLY A 124 -20.14 13.19 1.53
N SER A 125 -19.03 12.72 0.95
CA SER A 125 -18.98 11.41 0.29
C SER A 125 -19.20 10.28 1.32
N PRO A 126 -19.74 9.12 0.90
CA PRO A 126 -19.96 7.99 1.79
C PRO A 126 -18.63 7.27 2.07
N ARG A 127 -17.76 7.96 2.81
CA ARG A 127 -16.40 7.55 3.13
C ARG A 127 -16.11 7.78 4.60
N VAL A 128 -15.34 6.88 5.19
CA VAL A 128 -14.89 6.95 6.58
C VAL A 128 -13.38 6.72 6.60
N ARG A 129 -12.68 7.55 7.36
CA ARG A 129 -11.25 7.44 7.64
C ARG A 129 -11.05 7.16 9.13
N GLY A 130 -10.49 6.01 9.47
CA GLY A 130 -10.08 5.66 10.82
C GLY A 130 -8.57 5.72 10.98
N VAL A 131 -8.10 6.10 12.16
CA VAL A 131 -6.68 6.02 12.54
C VAL A 131 -6.56 5.23 13.85
N ALA A 132 -5.56 4.34 13.92
CA ALA A 132 -5.18 3.62 15.12
C ALA A 132 -3.65 3.45 15.15
N GLY A 133 -2.98 4.32 15.91
CA GLY A 133 -1.52 4.33 16.02
C GLY A 133 -0.85 4.47 14.64
N PRO A 134 -0.03 3.50 14.19
CA PRO A 134 0.66 3.57 12.91
C PRO A 134 -0.20 3.12 11.72
N PHE A 135 -1.50 2.89 11.91
CA PHE A 135 -2.39 2.46 10.83
C PHE A 135 -3.45 3.51 10.52
N GLU A 136 -3.71 3.64 9.24
CA GLU A 136 -4.84 4.35 8.67
C GLU A 136 -5.75 3.34 7.96
N LEU A 137 -7.06 3.53 8.07
CA LEU A 137 -8.06 2.76 7.37
C LEU A 137 -8.97 3.73 6.64
N VAL A 138 -9.13 3.55 5.34
CA VAL A 138 -10.08 4.30 4.52
C VAL A 138 -11.12 3.33 3.99
N ALA A 139 -12.39 3.56 4.34
CA ALA A 139 -13.52 2.81 3.82
C ALA A 139 -14.39 3.72 2.96
N SER A 140 -14.87 3.20 1.82
CA SER A 140 -15.73 3.94 0.89
C SER A 140 -16.88 3.04 0.46
N ALA A 141 -18.11 3.55 0.51
CA ALA A 141 -19.27 2.83 0.00
C ALA A 141 -19.61 3.25 -1.43
N SER A 142 -20.05 2.27 -2.21
CA SER A 142 -20.83 2.42 -3.44
C SER A 142 -22.21 1.79 -3.22
N ASP A 143 -23.02 1.69 -4.28
CA ASP A 143 -24.38 1.16 -4.16
C ASP A 143 -24.40 -0.28 -3.62
N ASP A 144 -23.55 -1.16 -4.17
CA ASP A 144 -23.53 -2.60 -3.86
C ASP A 144 -22.20 -3.10 -3.28
N SER A 145 -21.32 -2.19 -2.84
CA SER A 145 -20.08 -2.62 -2.16
C SER A 145 -19.53 -1.59 -1.19
N VAL A 146 -18.73 -2.07 -0.23
CA VAL A 146 -17.86 -1.25 0.61
C VAL A 146 -16.42 -1.69 0.39
N SER A 147 -15.58 -0.77 -0.11
CA SER A 147 -14.14 -0.98 -0.18
C SER A 147 -13.47 -0.48 1.09
N VAL A 148 -12.44 -1.19 1.54
CA VAL A 148 -11.66 -0.91 2.74
C VAL A 148 -10.19 -1.02 2.38
N THR A 149 -9.41 0.01 2.73
CA THR A 149 -7.96 0.02 2.56
C THR A 149 -7.31 0.30 3.91
N ILE A 150 -6.56 -0.65 4.43
CA ILE A 150 -5.73 -0.51 5.63
C ILE A 150 -4.29 -0.22 5.18
N THR A 151 -3.72 0.87 5.64
CA THR A 151 -2.37 1.33 5.28
C THR A 151 -1.57 1.55 6.56
N SER A 152 -0.39 0.96 6.63
CA SER A 152 0.57 1.22 7.72
C SER A 152 1.40 2.48 7.50
N ASP A 153 2.11 2.88 8.53
CA ASP A 153 3.19 3.86 8.46
C ASP A 153 4.29 3.42 7.50
N ALA A 154 5.05 4.41 7.03
CA ALA A 154 6.17 4.16 6.15
C ALA A 154 7.34 3.53 6.93
N LEU A 155 7.86 2.43 6.42
CA LEU A 155 9.04 1.75 6.93
C LEU A 155 10.17 1.84 5.91
N HIS A 156 11.40 1.98 6.40
CA HIS A 156 12.60 1.73 5.59
C HIS A 156 12.76 0.21 5.45
N VAL A 157 12.40 -0.34 4.29
CA VAL A 157 12.50 -1.75 3.94
C VAL A 157 13.54 -1.90 2.84
N PRO A 158 14.76 -2.37 3.16
CA PRO A 158 15.82 -2.63 2.17
C PRO A 158 15.36 -3.60 1.08
N ALA A 159 15.99 -3.53 -0.09
CA ALA A 159 15.62 -4.34 -1.26
C ALA A 159 15.61 -5.85 -0.96
N ASP A 160 16.60 -6.33 -0.22
CA ASP A 160 16.82 -7.73 0.13
C ASP A 160 15.65 -8.24 0.99
N LEU A 161 15.31 -7.49 2.04
CA LEU A 161 14.18 -7.80 2.92
C LEU A 161 12.84 -7.71 2.15
N HIS A 162 12.69 -6.76 1.24
CA HIS A 162 11.50 -6.65 0.42
C HIS A 162 11.31 -7.88 -0.49
N ALA A 163 12.38 -8.39 -1.08
CA ALA A 163 12.32 -9.59 -1.90
C ALA A 163 11.90 -10.83 -1.09
N GLU A 164 12.43 -10.98 0.14
CA GLU A 164 12.01 -12.03 1.06
C GLU A 164 10.51 -11.94 1.40
N LEU A 165 10.04 -10.75 1.79
CA LEU A 165 8.63 -10.52 2.13
C LEU A 165 7.70 -10.75 0.94
N HIS A 166 8.12 -10.39 -0.27
CA HIS A 166 7.32 -10.61 -1.48
C HIS A 166 7.16 -12.10 -1.79
N ALA A 167 8.22 -12.90 -1.59
CA ALA A 167 8.15 -14.35 -1.73
C ALA A 167 7.22 -14.99 -0.67
N GLU A 168 7.23 -14.48 0.57
CA GLU A 168 6.29 -14.94 1.62
C GLU A 168 4.82 -14.71 1.21
N ILE A 169 4.49 -13.56 0.62
CA ILE A 169 3.11 -13.23 0.19
C ILE A 169 2.66 -14.16 -0.94
N GLY A 170 3.52 -14.38 -1.94
CA GLY A 170 3.21 -15.27 -3.06
C GLY A 170 2.96 -16.72 -2.60
N ALA A 171 3.78 -17.23 -1.69
CA ALA A 171 3.60 -18.58 -1.14
C ALA A 171 2.31 -18.74 -0.32
N GLY A 172 1.85 -17.67 0.35
CA GLY A 172 0.58 -17.69 1.08
C GLY A 172 -0.64 -17.80 0.16
N GLN A 173 -0.62 -17.15 -1.01
CA GLN A 173 -1.75 -17.18 -1.95
C GLN A 173 -1.90 -18.51 -2.69
N GLU A 174 -0.81 -19.28 -2.87
CA GLU A 174 -0.87 -20.61 -3.49
C GLU A 174 -1.38 -21.70 -2.55
N SER A 175 -1.36 -21.47 -1.23
CA SER A 175 -1.81 -22.47 -0.24
C SER A 175 -3.32 -22.44 0.02
N ASP A 176 -4.02 -21.39 -0.39
CA ASP A 176 -5.47 -21.20 -0.20
C ASP A 176 -6.29 -21.45 -1.49
N ALA A 177 -5.66 -21.94 -2.56
CA ALA A 177 -6.28 -22.30 -3.85
C ALA A 177 -6.37 -23.83 -4.04
#